data_AF-A0A6V7IKT7-F1
#
_entry.id   AF-A0A6V7IKT7-F1
#
_cell.length_a   1.000
_cell.length_b   1.000
_cell.length_c   1.000
_cell.angle_alpha   90.00
_cell.angle_beta   90.00
_cell.angle_gamma   90.00
#
_symmetry.space_group_name_H-M   'P 1'
#
loop_
_entity.id
_entity.type
_entity.pdbx_description
1 polymer ?
#
loop_
_entity_poly.entity_id
_entity_poly.type
_entity_poly.pdbx_seq_one_letter_code
_entity_poly.pdbx_strand_id
1 'polypeptide(L)'
;AGVQMHFNTMMLQETVIMSFFCILAAFLVIALVVFVPKPPGELPITASFPFNTKISPGHEVAVFFQAAAVSYGLYAIVAMDSLVINACRCLCLQITILASNYEKCDTKSYRRCKLGPICRIPSKVVVSAMSSSTEDHYAIQSYIPFTRDERWDVNDSFFKRFETCKRHHQRMINIVDELNDIFGSSMFAQICSSFSMICLAGFQAVL
;
A
#
# COMPACT_ATOMS: atom_id res chain seq x y z
N ALA A 1 -13.58 13.37 -13.16
CA ALA A 1 -13.26 13.93 -11.84
C ALA A 1 -13.33 12.85 -10.76
N GLY A 2 -14.36 12.00 -10.66
CA GLY A 2 -14.47 10.94 -9.64
C GLY A 2 -13.30 9.96 -9.52
N VAL A 3 -12.84 9.29 -10.59
CA VAL A 3 -11.69 8.35 -10.50
C VAL A 3 -10.40 9.07 -10.12
N GLN A 4 -10.14 10.26 -10.67
CA GLN A 4 -8.96 11.06 -10.32
C GLN A 4 -9.03 11.59 -8.88
N MET A 5 -10.22 11.99 -8.43
CA MET A 5 -10.45 12.47 -7.07
C MET A 5 -10.37 11.32 -6.08
N HIS A 6 -10.98 10.17 -6.36
CA HIS A 6 -10.85 8.95 -5.57
C HIS A 6 -9.41 8.44 -5.54
N PHE A 7 -8.70 8.51 -6.66
CA PHE A 7 -7.28 8.17 -6.71
C PHE A 7 -6.47 9.14 -5.85
N ASN A 8 -6.70 10.45 -5.95
CA ASN A 8 -6.03 11.45 -5.13
C ASN A 8 -6.39 11.33 -3.64
N THR A 9 -7.65 11.03 -3.30
CA THR A 9 -8.12 10.81 -1.93
C THR A 9 -7.52 9.52 -1.37
N MET A 10 -7.45 8.45 -2.16
CA MET A 10 -6.78 7.20 -1.78
C MET A 10 -5.29 7.47 -1.54
N MET A 11 -4.60 8.12 -2.47
CA MET A 11 -3.19 8.51 -2.33
C MET A 11 -2.93 9.42 -1.13
N LEU A 12 -3.85 10.35 -0.84
CA LEU A 12 -3.76 11.22 0.33
C LEU A 12 -3.98 10.44 1.62
N GLN A 13 -4.96 9.54 1.65
CA GLN A 13 -5.20 8.65 2.78
C GLN A 13 -3.99 7.73 3.03
N GLU A 14 -3.36 7.19 2.00
CA GLU A 14 -2.11 6.42 2.11
C GLU A 14 -0.97 7.27 2.67
N THR A 15 -0.81 8.49 2.18
CA THR A 15 0.23 9.41 2.65
C THR A 15 0.02 9.74 4.13
N VAL A 16 -1.23 9.94 4.56
CA VAL A 16 -1.58 10.20 5.96
C VAL A 16 -1.31 8.98 6.83
N ILE A 17 -1.70 7.78 6.39
CA ILE A 17 -1.46 6.52 7.10
C ILE A 17 0.04 6.25 7.22
N MET A 18 0.79 6.40 6.13
CA MET A 18 2.24 6.23 6.11
C MET A 18 2.95 7.24 7.02
N SER A 19 2.51 8.50 7.00
CA SER A 19 3.02 9.54 7.90
C SER A 19 2.74 9.19 9.37
N PHE A 20 1.52 8.72 9.67
CA PHE A 20 1.13 8.28 11.01
C PHE A 20 2.01 7.12 11.50
N PHE A 21 2.23 6.08 10.69
CA PHE A 21 3.12 4.97 11.05
C PHE A 21 4.57 5.40 11.22
N CYS A 22 5.07 6.33 10.40
CA CYS A 22 6.42 6.88 10.57
C CYS A 22 6.57 7.66 11.88
N ILE A 23 5.56 8.46 12.24
CA ILE A 23 5.53 9.20 13.51
C ILE A 23 5.51 8.22 14.69
N LEU A 24 4.66 7.19 14.65
CA LEU A 24 4.64 6.14 15.67
C LEU A 24 5.97 5.40 15.79
N ALA A 25 6.60 5.05 14.67
CA ALA A 25 7.92 4.43 14.66
C ALA A 25 8.98 5.33 15.30
N ALA A 26 8.97 6.63 15.01
CA ALA A 26 9.86 7.60 15.65
C ALA A 26 9.61 7.69 17.16
N PHE A 27 8.35 7.74 17.60
CA PHE A 27 8.01 7.70 19.03
C PHE A 27 8.47 6.41 19.70
N LEU A 28 8.34 5.26 19.04
CA LEU A 28 8.82 3.98 19.56
C LEU A 28 10.35 3.96 19.72
N VAL A 29 11.10 4.49 18.75
CA VAL A 29 12.56 4.62 18.86
C VAL A 29 12.94 5.51 20.05
N ILE A 30 12.30 6.67 20.19
CA ILE A 30 12.52 7.58 21.32
C ILE A 30 12.19 6.87 22.63
N ALA A 31 11.08 6.13 22.68
CA ALA A 31 10.66 5.43 23.88
C ALA A 31 11.65 4.33 24.29
N LEU A 32 12.15 3.56 23.32
CA LEU A 32 13.16 2.53 23.55
C LEU A 32 14.50 3.11 24.03
N VAL A 33 14.89 4.27 23.50
CA VAL A 33 16.17 4.91 23.87
C VAL A 33 16.09 5.59 25.24
N VAL A 34 14.96 6.23 25.57
CA VAL A 34 14.81 7.08 26.75
C VAL A 34 14.18 6.36 27.95
N PHE A 35 13.10 5.60 27.74
CA PHE A 35 12.27 5.07 28.84
C PHE A 35 12.64 3.65 29.27
N VAL A 36 13.41 2.90 28.47
CA VAL A 36 13.85 1.56 28.89
C VAL A 36 14.79 1.73 30.10
N PRO A 37 14.43 1.20 31.28
CA PRO A 37 15.22 1.38 32.49
C PRO A 37 16.61 0.75 32.32
N LYS A 38 17.65 1.54 32.57
CA LYS A 38 19.05 1.13 32.37
C LYS A 38 19.71 0.90 33.73
N PRO A 39 20.22 -0.30 34.01
CA PRO A 39 21.22 -0.48 35.04
C PRO A 39 22.43 0.42 34.73
N PRO A 40 23.12 0.98 35.75
CA PRO A 40 24.26 1.87 35.51
C PRO A 40 25.34 1.14 34.71
N GLY A 41 25.62 1.65 33.49
CA GLY A 41 26.63 1.10 32.58
C GLY A 41 26.12 0.04 31.59
N GLU A 42 24.81 -0.22 31.51
CA GLU A 42 24.23 -1.19 30.56
C GLU A 42 23.43 -0.50 29.43
N LEU A 43 23.33 -1.20 28.30
CA LEU A 43 22.69 -0.70 27.09
C LEU A 43 21.17 -0.96 27.10
N PRO A 44 20.35 -0.13 26.41
CA PRO A 44 18.90 -0.31 26.38
C PRO A 44 18.44 -1.64 25.76
N ILE A 45 19.23 -2.25 24.89
CA ILE A 45 19.03 -3.63 24.44
C ILE A 45 20.28 -4.41 24.85
N THR A 46 20.08 -5.51 25.56
CA THR A 46 21.15 -6.42 25.97
C THR A 46 21.72 -7.11 24.73
N ALA A 47 22.84 -6.58 24.25
CA ALA A 47 23.62 -7.13 23.15
C ALA A 47 25.08 -7.28 23.55
N SER A 48 25.73 -8.34 23.06
CA SER A 48 27.15 -8.58 23.29
C SER A 48 27.96 -7.86 22.22
N PHE A 49 28.80 -6.91 22.64
CA PHE A 49 29.70 -6.18 21.74
C PHE A 49 31.15 -6.62 22.00
N PRO A 50 32.00 -6.71 20.95
CA PRO A 50 33.40 -7.09 21.08
C PRO A 50 34.29 -6.01 21.72
N PHE A 51 33.73 -4.86 22.08
CA PHE A 51 34.39 -3.74 22.74
C PHE A 51 33.71 -3.42 24.08
N ASN A 52 34.44 -2.74 24.98
CA ASN A 52 33.94 -2.45 26.31
C ASN A 52 32.86 -1.36 26.27
N THR A 53 31.60 -1.78 26.46
CA THR A 53 30.40 -0.91 26.44
C THR A 53 30.16 -0.16 27.75
N LYS A 54 30.97 -0.41 28.78
CA LYS A 54 30.86 0.23 30.10
C LYS A 54 31.73 1.49 30.23
N ILE A 55 32.61 1.76 29.27
CA ILE A 55 33.57 2.88 29.29
C ILE A 55 33.24 3.85 28.14
N SER A 56 33.22 5.15 28.42
CA SER A 56 33.11 6.19 27.39
C SER A 56 34.42 6.26 26.59
N PRO A 57 34.42 6.31 25.24
CA PRO A 57 33.31 6.61 24.30
C PRO A 57 32.56 5.39 23.73
N GLY A 58 32.96 4.15 24.06
CA GLY A 58 32.37 2.93 23.50
C GLY A 58 30.87 2.77 23.81
N HIS A 59 30.43 3.25 24.96
CA HIS A 59 29.02 3.25 25.36
C HIS A 59 28.14 4.06 24.40
N GLU A 60 28.54 5.29 24.06
CA GLU A 60 27.76 6.20 23.21
C GLU A 60 27.64 5.66 21.78
N VAL A 61 28.73 5.10 21.26
CA VAL A 61 28.78 4.47 19.95
C VAL A 61 27.81 3.28 19.88
N ALA A 62 27.80 2.41 20.89
CA ALA A 62 26.87 1.27 20.93
C ALA A 62 25.40 1.71 20.96
N VAL A 63 25.05 2.72 21.76
CA VAL A 63 23.67 3.27 21.79
C VAL A 63 23.28 3.84 20.44
N PHE A 64 24.18 4.56 19.77
CA PHE A 64 23.92 5.10 18.43
C PHE A 64 23.68 3.99 17.39
N PHE A 65 24.54 2.98 17.35
CA PHE A 65 24.36 1.83 16.44
C PHE A 65 23.05 1.10 16.70
N GLN A 66 22.68 0.91 17.96
CA GLN A 66 21.43 0.28 18.34
C GLN A 66 20.22 1.10 17.90
N ALA A 67 20.24 2.42 18.13
CA ALA A 67 19.16 3.32 17.69
C ALA A 67 19.03 3.33 16.15
N ALA A 68 20.16 3.37 15.43
CA ALA A 68 20.19 3.32 13.98
C ALA A 68 19.64 1.99 13.43
N ALA A 69 20.03 0.86 14.02
CA ALA A 69 19.56 -0.46 13.63
C ALA A 69 18.05 -0.63 13.85
N VAL A 70 17.54 -0.21 15.02
CA VAL A 70 16.09 -0.26 15.32
C VAL A 70 15.30 0.67 14.40
N SER A 71 15.82 1.88 14.14
CA SER A 71 15.17 2.84 13.23
C SER A 71 15.10 2.30 11.80
N TYR A 72 16.20 1.75 11.30
CA TYR A 72 16.25 1.14 9.96
C TYR A 72 15.29 -0.05 9.86
N GLY A 73 15.27 -0.92 10.86
CA GLY A 73 14.35 -2.07 10.90
C GLY A 73 12.89 -1.65 10.89
N LEU A 74 12.50 -0.69 11.73
CA LEU A 74 11.12 -0.17 11.77
C LEU A 74 10.73 0.49 10.45
N TYR A 75 11.63 1.30 9.86
CA TYR A 75 11.38 1.93 8.57
C TYR A 75 11.19 0.91 7.46
N ALA A 76 12.03 -0.13 7.41
CA ALA A 76 11.93 -1.19 6.42
C ALA A 76 10.60 -1.95 6.53
N ILE A 77 10.15 -2.26 7.75
CA ILE A 77 8.85 -2.93 7.99
C ILE A 77 7.70 -2.04 7.50
N VAL A 78 7.67 -0.76 7.92
CA VAL A 78 6.61 0.18 7.52
C VAL A 78 6.60 0.38 5.99
N ALA A 79 7.76 0.48 5.36
CA ALA A 79 7.88 0.65 3.91
C ALA A 79 7.36 -0.59 3.15
N MET A 80 7.71 -1.80 3.61
CA MET A 80 7.29 -3.06 3.00
C MET A 80 5.76 -3.25 3.11
N ASP A 81 5.19 -3.06 4.31
CA ASP A 81 3.75 -3.14 4.54
C ASP A 81 2.98 -2.13 3.69
N SER A 82 3.47 -0.89 3.62
CA SER A 82 2.84 0.17 2.83
C SER A 82 2.85 -0.16 1.34
N LEU A 83 3.97 -0.69 0.82
CA LEU A 83 4.10 -1.06 -0.58
C LEU A 83 3.11 -2.18 -0.96
N VAL A 84 3.02 -3.21 -0.13
CA VAL A 84 2.10 -4.34 -0.31
C VAL A 84 0.64 -3.87 -0.29
N ILE A 85 0.25 -3.09 0.72
CA ILE A 85 -1.13 -2.59 0.84
C ILE A 85 -1.49 -1.74 -0.37
N ASN A 86 -0.60 -0.85 -0.81
CA ASN A 86 -0.82 -0.01 -1.97
C ASN A 86 -0.93 -0.83 -3.27
N ALA A 87 -0.08 -1.86 -3.44
CA ALA A 87 -0.15 -2.76 -4.58
C ALA A 87 -1.49 -3.52 -4.62
N CYS A 88 -1.91 -4.10 -3.49
CA CYS A 88 -3.21 -4.77 -3.36
C CYS A 88 -4.38 -3.83 -3.66
N ARG A 89 -4.36 -2.58 -3.16
CA ARG A 89 -5.39 -1.58 -3.45
C ARG A 89 -5.45 -1.20 -4.92
N CYS A 90 -4.28 -1.02 -5.56
CA CYS A 90 -4.19 -0.77 -6.99
C CYS A 90 -4.77 -1.93 -7.80
N LEU A 91 -4.47 -3.18 -7.42
CA LEU A 91 -5.03 -4.37 -8.04
C LEU A 91 -6.55 -4.44 -7.88
N CYS A 92 -7.08 -4.24 -6.67
CA CYS A 92 -8.52 -4.20 -6.42
C CYS A 92 -9.23 -3.15 -7.28
N LEU A 93 -8.62 -1.97 -7.43
CA LEU A 93 -9.14 -0.91 -8.30
C LEU A 93 -9.12 -1.34 -9.78
N GLN A 94 -8.05 -1.98 -10.24
CA GLN A 94 -7.98 -2.53 -11.60
C GLN A 94 -9.02 -3.63 -11.83
N ILE A 95 -9.28 -4.50 -10.84
CA ILE A 95 -10.33 -5.54 -10.90
C ILE A 95 -11.71 -4.88 -11.02
N THR A 96 -11.96 -3.83 -10.25
CA THR A 96 -13.24 -3.11 -10.27
C THR A 96 -13.49 -2.46 -11.64
N ILE A 97 -12.47 -1.83 -12.21
CA ILE A 97 -12.54 -1.27 -13.56
C ILE A 97 -12.78 -2.38 -14.59
N LEU A 98 -12.04 -3.48 -14.49
CA LEU A 98 -12.18 -4.63 -15.37
C LEU A 98 -13.58 -5.22 -15.32
N ALA A 99 -14.13 -5.44 -14.13
CA ALA A 99 -15.47 -5.97 -13.93
C ALA A 99 -16.53 -5.06 -14.58
N SER A 100 -16.41 -3.74 -14.39
CA SER A 100 -17.33 -2.77 -14.99
C SER A 100 -17.18 -2.66 -16.52
N ASN A 101 -15.97 -2.84 -17.04
CA ASN A 101 -15.69 -2.88 -18.48
C ASN A 101 -16.20 -4.19 -19.12
N TYR A 102 -16.18 -5.31 -18.39
CA TYR A 102 -16.70 -6.59 -18.85
C TYR A 102 -18.22 -6.55 -19.04
N GLU A 103 -18.93 -5.93 -18.09
CA GLU A 103 -20.37 -5.63 -18.20
C GLU A 103 -20.70 -4.77 -19.43
N LYS A 104 -19.77 -3.89 -19.85
CA LYS A 104 -19.98 -2.86 -20.90
C LYS A 104 -19.26 -3.17 -22.21
N CYS A 105 -19.03 -4.44 -22.49
CA CYS A 105 -18.42 -4.87 -23.74
C CYS A 105 -19.33 -4.70 -24.98
N ASP A 106 -20.66 -4.58 -24.80
CA ASP A 106 -21.56 -4.32 -25.93
C ASP A 106 -21.38 -2.90 -26.50
N THR A 107 -20.99 -2.84 -27.78
CA THR A 107 -20.74 -1.60 -28.51
C THR A 107 -22.03 -0.88 -28.91
N LYS A 108 -23.15 -1.58 -28.99
CA LYS A 108 -24.46 -0.98 -29.33
C LYS A 108 -25.03 -0.19 -28.17
N SER A 109 -24.83 -0.70 -26.96
CA SER A 109 -25.39 -0.15 -25.72
C SER A 109 -24.48 0.88 -25.06
N TYR A 110 -23.15 0.75 -25.19
CA TYR A 110 -22.19 1.62 -24.49
C TYR A 110 -21.08 2.14 -25.40
N ARG A 111 -20.87 3.46 -25.43
CA ARG A 111 -19.74 4.10 -26.13
C ARG A 111 -18.45 4.09 -25.30
N ARG A 112 -17.29 4.08 -25.96
CA ARG A 112 -15.99 4.29 -25.30
C ARG A 112 -15.90 5.72 -24.75
N CYS A 113 -15.30 5.86 -23.56
CA CYS A 113 -15.00 7.15 -22.99
C CYS A 113 -13.85 7.81 -23.78
N LYS A 114 -14.08 9.02 -24.32
CA LYS A 114 -13.00 9.82 -24.96
C LYS A 114 -12.24 10.56 -23.86
N LEU A 115 -11.10 10.04 -23.44
CA LEU A 115 -10.20 10.79 -22.57
C LEU A 115 -9.52 11.89 -23.41
N GLY A 116 -9.81 13.17 -23.12
CA GLY A 116 -9.13 14.29 -23.79
C GLY A 116 -7.62 14.35 -23.47
N PRO A 117 -6.83 15.14 -24.22
CA PRO A 117 -5.48 15.50 -23.80
C PRO A 117 -5.57 16.24 -22.45
N ILE A 118 -4.54 16.04 -21.62
CA ILE A 118 -4.41 16.60 -20.28
C ILE A 118 -4.39 18.14 -20.38
N CYS A 119 -5.55 18.78 -20.33
CA CYS A 119 -5.70 20.18 -19.93
C CYS A 119 -7.19 20.47 -19.67
N ARG A 120 -7.54 20.70 -18.40
CA ARG A 120 -8.86 21.15 -17.90
C ARG A 120 -10.06 20.35 -18.45
N ILE A 121 -10.35 19.20 -17.84
CA ILE A 121 -11.62 18.51 -18.06
C ILE A 121 -12.73 19.36 -17.43
N PRO A 122 -13.73 19.83 -18.19
CA PRO A 122 -14.86 20.59 -17.63
C PRO A 122 -15.63 19.71 -16.65
N SER A 123 -15.87 20.25 -15.46
CA SER A 123 -16.41 19.62 -14.24
C SER A 123 -17.80 18.96 -14.36
N LYS A 124 -18.41 18.87 -15.55
CA LYS A 124 -19.82 18.48 -15.70
C LYS A 124 -20.08 17.05 -16.18
N VAL A 125 -19.07 16.29 -16.59
CA VAL A 125 -19.29 14.94 -17.17
C VAL A 125 -19.01 13.79 -16.21
N VAL A 126 -18.43 14.04 -15.03
CA VAL A 126 -17.94 12.95 -14.19
C VAL A 126 -18.18 13.23 -12.70
N VAL A 127 -19.36 12.81 -12.25
CA VAL A 127 -19.73 12.38 -10.88
C VAL A 127 -20.35 13.48 -9.99
N SER A 128 -21.64 13.30 -9.69
CA SER A 128 -22.28 13.90 -8.51
C SER A 128 -21.91 13.04 -7.30
N ALA A 129 -21.34 13.68 -6.28
CA ALA A 129 -20.85 13.05 -5.06
C ALA A 129 -21.97 12.82 -4.05
N MET A 130 -21.82 11.78 -3.23
CA MET A 130 -22.70 11.49 -2.10
C MET A 130 -22.10 12.04 -0.81
N SER A 131 -22.80 12.99 -0.22
CA SER A 131 -22.93 13.08 1.23
C SER A 131 -23.84 11.95 1.70
N SER A 132 -23.54 11.40 2.88
CA SER A 132 -24.38 10.50 3.70
C SER A 132 -24.62 9.07 3.19
N SER A 133 -24.01 8.11 3.91
CA SER A 133 -24.65 6.90 4.42
C SER A 133 -25.81 6.29 3.62
N THR A 134 -25.48 5.52 2.57
CA THR A 134 -26.27 4.41 1.98
C THR A 134 -25.42 3.74 0.90
N GLU A 135 -25.71 2.48 0.54
CA GLU A 135 -24.95 1.71 -0.45
C GLU A 135 -25.08 2.27 -1.89
N ASP A 136 -24.31 3.30 -2.24
CA ASP A 136 -24.32 3.84 -3.61
C ASP A 136 -23.10 3.36 -4.40
N HIS A 137 -23.32 2.27 -5.13
CA HIS A 137 -22.40 1.74 -6.14
C HIS A 137 -22.02 2.81 -7.17
N TYR A 138 -20.72 3.09 -7.28
CA TYR A 138 -20.14 3.91 -8.33
C TYR A 138 -20.37 3.28 -9.71
N ALA A 139 -21.42 3.68 -10.41
CA ALA A 139 -21.74 3.14 -11.73
C ALA A 139 -20.92 3.84 -12.82
N ILE A 140 -19.82 3.20 -13.25
CA ILE A 140 -19.09 3.60 -14.46
C ILE A 140 -20.02 3.44 -15.65
N GLN A 141 -20.44 4.52 -16.32
CA GLN A 141 -21.46 4.45 -17.39
C GLN A 141 -20.91 4.16 -18.79
N SER A 142 -19.58 4.11 -18.97
CA SER A 142 -18.94 3.98 -20.28
C SER A 142 -17.72 3.07 -20.23
N TYR A 143 -17.38 2.42 -21.34
CA TYR A 143 -16.20 1.57 -21.44
C TYR A 143 -14.92 2.43 -21.32
N ILE A 144 -14.08 2.11 -20.34
CA ILE A 144 -12.83 2.84 -20.06
C ILE A 144 -11.68 2.13 -20.79
N PRO A 145 -10.95 2.81 -21.70
CA PRO A 145 -9.78 2.21 -22.34
C PRO A 145 -8.66 1.97 -21.32
N PHE A 146 -8.01 0.83 -21.38
CA PHE A 146 -6.94 0.47 -20.45
C PHE A 146 -5.58 0.99 -20.91
N THR A 147 -5.39 1.19 -22.22
CA THR A 147 -4.17 1.78 -22.80
C THR A 147 -4.45 3.04 -23.61
N ARG A 148 -3.43 3.88 -23.80
CA ARG A 148 -3.56 5.12 -24.58
C ARG A 148 -3.82 4.85 -26.06
N ASP A 149 -3.32 3.73 -26.58
CA ASP A 149 -3.42 3.37 -27.99
C ASP A 149 -4.84 2.91 -28.37
N GLU A 150 -5.60 2.37 -27.41
CA GLU A 150 -7.02 1.99 -27.59
C GLU A 150 -7.96 3.19 -27.78
N ARG A 151 -7.46 4.42 -27.60
CA ARG A 151 -8.25 5.65 -27.65
C ARG A 151 -8.62 6.05 -29.09
N TRP A 152 -7.85 5.63 -30.07
CA TRP A 152 -7.96 6.03 -31.48
C TRP A 152 -8.40 4.90 -32.41
N ASP A 153 -8.80 3.79 -31.83
CA ASP A 153 -9.18 2.60 -32.54
C ASP A 153 -10.55 2.79 -33.20
N VAL A 154 -10.52 2.92 -34.53
CA VAL A 154 -11.70 3.24 -35.36
C VAL A 154 -12.65 2.04 -35.48
N ASN A 155 -12.16 0.81 -35.30
CA ASN A 155 -12.94 -0.42 -35.43
C ASN A 155 -13.29 -1.00 -34.05
N ASP A 156 -14.30 -0.40 -33.41
CA ASP A 156 -14.79 -0.81 -32.11
C ASP A 156 -15.84 -1.93 -32.24
N SER A 157 -15.48 -3.15 -31.82
CA SER A 157 -16.37 -4.31 -31.82
C SER A 157 -16.42 -4.96 -30.44
N PHE A 158 -17.54 -5.65 -30.14
CA PHE A 158 -17.68 -6.43 -28.91
C PHE A 158 -16.51 -7.38 -28.70
N PHE A 159 -16.15 -8.13 -29.75
CA PHE A 159 -15.07 -9.10 -29.71
C PHE A 159 -13.74 -8.44 -29.32
N LYS A 160 -13.44 -7.26 -29.86
CA LYS A 160 -12.21 -6.53 -29.56
C LYS A 160 -12.17 -6.02 -28.12
N ARG A 161 -13.28 -5.44 -27.62
CA ARG A 161 -13.39 -5.01 -26.22
C ARG A 161 -13.24 -6.18 -25.25
N PHE A 162 -13.85 -7.31 -25.58
CA PHE A 162 -13.78 -8.54 -24.80
C PHE A 162 -12.35 -9.12 -24.78
N GLU A 163 -11.68 -9.17 -25.93
CA GLU A 163 -10.29 -9.63 -26.04
C GLU A 163 -9.35 -8.73 -25.23
N THR A 164 -9.53 -7.41 -25.29
CA THR A 164 -8.80 -6.45 -24.45
C THR A 164 -9.02 -6.75 -22.96
N CYS A 165 -10.26 -6.91 -22.52
CA CYS A 165 -10.57 -7.25 -21.11
C CYS A 165 -9.88 -8.56 -20.70
N LYS A 166 -9.94 -9.60 -21.54
CA LYS A 166 -9.25 -10.88 -21.29
C LYS A 166 -7.74 -10.70 -21.16
N ARG A 167 -7.12 -9.93 -22.06
CA ARG A 167 -5.68 -9.66 -22.02
C ARG A 167 -5.27 -8.90 -20.76
N HIS A 168 -6.08 -7.92 -20.35
CA HIS A 168 -5.84 -7.18 -19.11
C HIS A 168 -6.01 -8.05 -17.87
N HIS A 169 -7.03 -8.89 -17.83
CA HIS A 169 -7.22 -9.87 -16.75
C HIS A 169 -6.00 -10.79 -16.59
N GLN A 170 -5.49 -11.33 -17.69
CA GLN A 170 -4.29 -12.19 -17.68
C GLN A 170 -3.04 -11.45 -17.19
N ARG A 171 -2.85 -10.20 -17.61
CA ARG A 171 -1.75 -9.36 -17.09
C ARG A 171 -1.86 -9.13 -15.59
N MET A 172 -3.07 -8.94 -15.07
CA MET A 172 -3.27 -8.75 -13.63
C MET A 172 -2.96 -10.00 -12.83
N ILE A 173 -3.33 -11.18 -13.33
CA ILE A 173 -2.95 -12.47 -12.71
C ILE A 173 -1.43 -12.56 -12.62
N ASN A 174 -0.71 -12.29 -13.72
CA ASN A 174 0.74 -12.32 -13.71
C ASN A 174 1.35 -11.34 -12.69
N ILE A 175 0.79 -10.13 -12.56
CA ILE A 175 1.25 -9.15 -11.55
C ILE A 175 1.00 -9.66 -10.12
N VAL A 176 -0.13 -10.31 -9.87
CA VAL A 176 -0.45 -10.91 -8.56
C VAL A 176 0.54 -12.03 -8.24
N ASP A 177 0.84 -12.89 -9.21
CA ASP A 177 1.80 -13.98 -9.04
C ASP A 177 3.21 -13.42 -8.75
N GLU A 178 3.67 -12.40 -9.50
CA GLU A 178 4.95 -11.73 -9.23
C GLU A 178 5.00 -11.07 -7.84
N LEU A 179 3.92 -10.40 -7.42
CA LEU A 179 3.83 -9.82 -6.08
C LEU A 179 3.87 -10.89 -4.99
N ASN A 180 3.20 -12.01 -5.20
CA ASN A 180 3.19 -13.13 -4.26
C ASN A 180 4.58 -13.77 -4.17
N ASP A 181 5.30 -13.92 -5.28
CA ASP A 181 6.66 -14.46 -5.28
C ASP A 181 7.65 -13.55 -4.53
N ILE A 182 7.50 -12.22 -4.66
CA ILE A 182 8.38 -11.24 -4.00
C ILE A 182 8.03 -11.10 -2.51
N PHE A 183 6.75 -10.90 -2.18
CA PHE A 183 6.33 -10.51 -0.84
C PHE A 183 5.74 -11.65 -0.01
N GLY A 184 5.33 -12.76 -0.61
CA GLY A 184 4.61 -13.85 0.07
C GLY A 184 5.40 -14.45 1.23
N SER A 185 6.70 -14.70 1.03
CA SER A 185 7.58 -15.21 2.10
C SER A 185 7.76 -14.19 3.22
N SER A 186 7.91 -12.90 2.89
CA SER A 186 8.05 -11.80 3.85
C SER A 186 6.79 -11.62 4.69
N MET A 187 5.60 -11.61 4.07
CA MET A 187 4.32 -11.51 4.78
C MET A 187 4.10 -12.71 5.70
N PHE A 188 4.43 -13.92 5.24
CA PHE A 188 4.33 -15.12 6.08
C PHE A 188 5.24 -15.01 7.31
N ALA A 189 6.51 -14.63 7.12
CA ALA A 189 7.46 -14.44 8.20
C ALA A 189 6.99 -13.36 9.20
N GLN A 190 6.39 -12.28 8.72
CA GLN A 190 5.85 -11.22 9.55
C GLN A 190 4.66 -11.68 10.40
N ILE A 191 3.75 -12.48 9.84
CA ILE A 191 2.62 -13.06 10.60
C ILE A 191 3.15 -14.00 11.68
N CYS A 192 4.11 -14.89 11.36
CA CYS A 192 4.73 -15.79 12.32
C CYS A 192 5.47 -15.01 13.44
N SER A 193 6.19 -13.96 13.08
CA SER A 193 6.88 -13.09 14.03
C SER A 193 5.90 -12.38 14.96
N SER A 194 4.82 -11.83 14.41
CA SER A 194 3.79 -11.13 15.18
C SER A 194 3.07 -12.07 16.14
N PHE A 195 2.71 -13.28 15.68
CA PHE A 195 2.12 -14.31 16.52
C PHE A 195 3.03 -14.68 17.69
N SER A 196 4.31 -14.94 17.41
CA SER A 196 5.30 -15.26 18.45
C SER A 196 5.46 -14.13 19.46
N MET A 197 5.54 -12.88 19.00
CA MET A 197 5.64 -11.70 19.85
C MET A 197 4.39 -11.53 20.74
N ILE A 198 3.19 -11.72 20.20
CA ILE A 198 1.93 -11.66 20.97
C ILE A 198 1.90 -12.74 22.05
N CYS A 199 2.29 -13.98 21.73
CA CYS A 199 2.36 -15.05 22.71
C CYS A 199 3.34 -14.75 23.85
N LEU A 200 4.54 -14.24 23.52
CA LEU A 200 5.54 -13.86 24.51
C LEU A 200 5.07 -12.69 25.38
N ALA A 201 4.48 -11.65 24.79
CA ALA A 201 3.91 -10.52 25.53
C ALA A 201 2.77 -10.96 26.45
N GLY A 202 1.91 -11.89 26.00
CA GLY A 202 0.86 -12.47 26.83
C GLY A 202 1.40 -13.26 28.02
N PHE A 203 2.47 -14.04 27.81
CA PHE A 203 3.14 -14.74 28.91
C PHE A 203 3.78 -13.77 29.92
N GLN A 204 4.46 -12.72 29.43
CA GLN A 204 5.04 -11.67 30.28
C GLN A 204 3.98 -10.86 31.05
N ALA A 205 2.76 -10.73 30.54
CA ALA A 205 1.69 -10.02 31.23
C ALA A 205 1.05 -10.83 32.38
N VAL A 206 1.23 -12.15 32.37
CA VAL A 206 0.69 -13.05 33.41
C VAL A 206 1.71 -13.30 34.54
N LEU A 207 3.00 -13.21 34.23
CA LEU A 207 4.10 -13.30 35.21
C LEU A 207 4.30 -11.98 35.97
#